data_AF-A0A7Y3HEY4-F1
#
_entry.id   AF-A0A7Y3HEY4-F1
#
_cell.length_a   1.000
_cell.length_b   1.000
_cell.length_c   1.000
_cell.angle_alpha   90.00
_cell.angle_beta   90.00
_cell.angle_gamma   90.00
#
_symmetry.space_group_name_H-M   'P 1'
#
loop_
_entity.id
_entity.type
_entity.pdbx_description
1 polymer ?
#
loop_
_entity_poly.entity_id
_entity_poly.type
_entity_poly.pdbx_seq_one_letter_code
_entity_poly.pdbx_strand_id
1 'polypeptide(L)'
;MSAPATVDVNVPRFNQAMVAALVGAAFVLQWWPLVAITAGILALTRFGGPRLGVFTQTYERMIRPRMAGPIEHEAAAPPRFAQLLGTVFLGAATVLFVFGWPVAAWAVAVAVFALAMLAATTRICVGCIIYDRAVA
;
A
#
# COMPACT_ATOMS: atom_id res chain seq x y z
N MET A 1 -11.47 -22.78 -12.79
CA MET A 1 -10.39 -21.79 -12.61
C MET A 1 -10.96 -20.43 -12.95
N SER A 2 -11.28 -19.62 -11.93
CA SER A 2 -11.78 -18.26 -12.15
C SER A 2 -10.70 -17.46 -12.88
N ALA A 3 -11.06 -16.70 -13.92
CA ALA A 3 -10.12 -15.84 -14.62
C ALA A 3 -9.33 -14.98 -13.61
N PRO A 4 -8.02 -14.79 -13.79
CA PRO A 4 -7.24 -13.96 -12.88
C PRO A 4 -7.87 -12.57 -12.83
N ALA A 5 -8.28 -12.15 -11.63
CA ALA A 5 -8.85 -10.82 -11.46
C ALA A 5 -7.81 -9.78 -11.91
N THR A 6 -8.19 -8.93 -12.85
CA THR A 6 -7.36 -7.83 -13.32
C THR A 6 -7.70 -6.54 -12.58
N VAL A 7 -6.72 -5.64 -12.48
CA VAL A 7 -6.87 -4.34 -11.84
C VAL A 7 -6.28 -3.26 -12.75
N ASP A 8 -6.82 -2.05 -12.72
CA ASP A 8 -6.21 -0.87 -13.35
C ASP A 8 -4.80 -0.67 -12.76
N VAL A 9 -3.81 -0.60 -13.62
CA VAL A 9 -2.38 -0.47 -13.25
C VAL A 9 -2.08 0.78 -12.40
N ASN A 10 -2.93 1.79 -12.45
CA ASN A 10 -2.78 3.03 -11.68
C ASN A 10 -3.34 2.92 -10.27
N VAL A 11 -4.26 1.98 -10.00
CA VAL A 11 -4.84 1.80 -8.66
C VAL A 11 -3.76 1.40 -7.64
N PRO A 12 -2.92 0.38 -7.88
CA PRO A 12 -1.83 0.04 -6.98
C PRO A 12 -0.83 1.19 -6.78
N ARG A 13 -0.54 1.95 -7.83
CA ARG A 13 0.38 3.10 -7.77
C ARG A 13 -0.17 4.21 -6.90
N PHE A 14 -1.45 4.54 -7.07
CA PHE A 14 -2.13 5.52 -6.23
C PHE A 14 -2.15 5.08 -4.76
N ASN A 15 -2.41 3.80 -4.51
CA ASN A 15 -2.36 3.23 -3.17
C ASN A 15 -0.96 3.41 -2.54
N GLN A 16 0.11 3.08 -3.27
CA GLN A 16 1.49 3.26 -2.78
C GLN A 16 1.82 4.75 -2.55
N ALA A 17 1.35 5.65 -3.41
CA ALA A 17 1.50 7.09 -3.21
C ALA A 17 0.81 7.58 -1.92
N MET A 18 -0.39 7.08 -1.62
CA MET A 18 -1.10 7.40 -0.38
C MET A 18 -0.40 6.84 0.87
N VAL A 19 0.10 5.60 0.81
CA VAL A 19 0.89 5.03 1.91
C VAL A 19 2.16 5.85 2.15
N ALA A 20 2.90 6.18 1.09
CA ALA A 20 4.09 7.01 1.20
C ALA A 20 3.75 8.40 1.79
N ALA A 21 2.70 9.05 1.30
CA ALA A 21 2.28 10.35 1.81
C ALA A 21 1.91 10.30 3.30
N LEU A 22 1.11 9.32 3.72
CA LEU A 22 0.66 9.21 5.12
C LEU A 22 1.79 8.83 6.07
N VAL A 23 2.64 7.87 5.71
CA VAL A 23 3.77 7.45 6.55
C VAL A 23 4.84 8.55 6.59
N GLY A 24 5.09 9.22 5.46
CA GLY A 24 5.99 10.38 5.40
C GLY A 24 5.49 11.54 6.27
N ALA A 25 4.19 11.86 6.19
CA ALA A 25 3.57 12.86 7.05
C ALA A 25 3.65 12.45 8.53
N ALA A 26 3.42 11.17 8.85
CA ALA A 26 3.55 10.65 10.21
C ALA A 26 4.95 10.91 10.76
N PHE A 27 5.98 10.65 9.95
CA PHE A 27 7.37 10.89 10.32
C PHE A 27 7.67 12.37 10.50
N VAL A 28 7.28 13.24 9.57
CA VAL A 28 7.55 14.68 9.69
C VAL A 28 6.85 15.30 10.89
N LEU A 29 5.59 14.90 11.14
CA LEU A 29 4.79 15.38 12.28
C LEU A 29 5.15 14.68 13.60
N GLN A 30 6.03 13.67 13.55
CA GLN A 30 6.32 12.76 14.67
C GLN A 30 5.05 12.16 15.32
N TRP A 31 4.01 11.98 14.52
CA TRP A 31 2.70 11.52 14.96
C TRP A 31 2.48 10.06 14.57
N TRP A 32 3.04 9.15 15.37
CA TRP A 32 2.99 7.71 15.14
C TRP A 32 1.58 7.10 15.01
N PRO A 33 0.49 7.63 15.62
CA PRO A 33 -0.85 7.10 15.40
C PRO A 33 -1.26 7.09 13.93
N LEU A 34 -0.69 7.97 13.09
CA LEU A 34 -0.95 7.98 11.66
C LEU A 34 -0.39 6.73 10.95
N VAL A 35 0.70 6.14 11.47
CA VAL A 35 1.21 4.82 11.02
C VAL A 35 0.19 3.73 11.31
N ALA A 36 -0.40 3.74 12.50
CA ALA A 36 -1.45 2.80 12.90
C ALA A 36 -2.72 2.93 12.05
N ILE A 37 -3.15 4.17 11.78
CA ILE A 37 -4.28 4.46 10.89
C ILE A 37 -3.99 3.91 9.49
N THR A 38 -2.79 4.15 8.95
CA THR A 38 -2.39 3.65 7.63
C THR A 38 -2.42 2.12 7.58
N ALA A 39 -1.87 1.45 8.61
CA ALA A 39 -1.95 0.00 8.75
C ALA A 39 -3.40 -0.50 8.78
N GLY A 40 -4.26 0.19 9.53
CA GLY A 40 -5.70 -0.11 9.62
C GLY A 40 -6.42 0.01 8.28
N ILE A 41 -6.14 1.05 7.49
CA ILE A 41 -6.72 1.23 6.15
C ILE A 41 -6.29 0.09 5.21
N LEU A 42 -5.01 -0.29 5.24
CA LEU A 42 -4.50 -1.39 4.43
C LEU A 42 -5.10 -2.74 4.86
N ALA A 43 -5.20 -2.99 6.16
CA ALA A 43 -5.87 -4.17 6.71
C ALA A 43 -7.34 -4.23 6.28
N LEU A 44 -8.07 -3.13 6.45
CA LEU A 44 -9.48 -3.04 6.09
C LEU A 44 -9.70 -3.33 4.60
N THR A 45 -8.85 -2.77 3.74
CA THR A 45 -8.91 -3.03 2.29
C THR A 45 -8.59 -4.50 1.98
N ARG A 46 -7.60 -5.08 2.66
CA ARG A 46 -7.15 -6.45 2.40
C ARG A 46 -8.16 -7.50 2.86
N PHE A 47 -8.78 -7.32 4.02
CA PHE A 47 -9.68 -8.30 4.64
C PHE A 47 -11.15 -8.01 4.35
N GLY A 48 -11.52 -6.73 4.24
CA GLY A 48 -12.87 -6.28 3.89
C GLY A 48 -13.18 -6.32 2.38
N GLY A 49 -12.16 -6.57 1.55
CA GLY A 49 -12.30 -6.69 0.11
C GLY A 49 -12.37 -5.34 -0.64
N PRO A 50 -12.50 -5.38 -1.98
CA PRO A 50 -12.39 -4.20 -2.84
C PRO A 50 -13.39 -3.08 -2.50
N ARG A 51 -14.58 -3.45 -2.03
CA ARG A 51 -15.64 -2.50 -1.63
C ARG A 51 -15.28 -1.65 -0.42
N LEU A 52 -14.32 -2.09 0.40
CA LEU A 52 -13.81 -1.37 1.57
C LEU A 52 -12.43 -0.73 1.30
N GLY A 53 -11.94 -0.80 0.06
CA GLY A 53 -10.70 -0.15 -0.34
C GLY A 53 -10.86 1.36 -0.37
N VAL A 54 -10.47 2.04 0.72
CA VAL A 54 -10.59 3.50 0.85
C VAL A 54 -9.85 4.18 -0.31
N PHE A 55 -8.58 3.85 -0.50
CA PHE A 55 -7.77 4.45 -1.56
C PHE A 55 -8.23 4.04 -2.97
N THR A 56 -8.68 2.79 -3.15
CA THR A 56 -9.24 2.32 -4.42
C THR A 56 -10.49 3.11 -4.80
N GLN A 57 -11.41 3.33 -3.86
CA GLN A 57 -12.61 4.13 -4.10
C GLN A 57 -12.29 5.59 -4.36
N THR A 58 -11.34 6.18 -3.63
CA THR A 58 -10.88 7.54 -3.89
C THR A 58 -10.35 7.67 -5.31
N TYR A 59 -9.52 6.72 -5.75
CA TYR A 59 -9.03 6.70 -7.13
C TYR A 59 -10.17 6.56 -8.13
N GLU A 60 -11.04 5.56 -7.98
CA GLU A 60 -12.12 5.28 -8.93
C GLU A 60 -13.16 6.40 -9.04
N ARG A 61 -13.44 7.11 -7.94
CA ARG A 61 -14.46 8.17 -7.90
C ARG A 61 -13.92 9.54 -8.25
N MET A 62 -12.69 9.86 -7.85
CA MET A 62 -12.14 11.21 -7.99
C MET A 62 -11.11 11.31 -9.10
N ILE A 63 -10.28 10.29 -9.30
CA ILE A 63 -9.13 10.39 -10.21
C ILE A 63 -9.47 9.78 -11.57
N ARG A 64 -10.03 8.57 -11.56
CA ARG A 64 -10.40 7.84 -12.79
C ARG A 64 -11.30 8.63 -13.74
N PRO A 65 -12.35 9.37 -13.31
CA PRO A 65 -13.19 10.14 -14.23
C PRO A 65 -12.46 11.30 -14.90
N ARG A 66 -11.31 11.71 -14.37
CA ARG A 66 -10.48 12.81 -14.90
C ARG A 66 -9.39 12.33 -15.85
N MET A 67 -9.16 11.02 -15.95
CA MET A 67 -8.21 10.45 -16.91
C MET A 67 -8.92 10.17 -18.24
N ALA A 68 -8.38 10.71 -19.33
CA ALA A 68 -8.81 10.37 -20.68
C ALA A 68 -7.92 9.26 -21.26
N GLY A 69 -8.52 8.25 -21.89
CA GLY A 69 -7.81 7.23 -22.68
C GLY A 69 -7.95 5.79 -22.17
N PRO A 70 -7.42 4.81 -22.93
CA PRO A 70 -7.47 3.39 -22.57
C PRO A 70 -6.71 3.11 -21.27
N ILE A 71 -7.30 2.27 -20.43
CA ILE A 71 -6.69 1.84 -19.17
C ILE A 71 -6.00 0.50 -19.40
N GLU A 72 -4.72 0.45 -19.05
CA GLU A 72 -3.96 -0.78 -19.02
C GLU A 72 -4.28 -1.55 -17.73
N HIS A 73 -4.48 -2.86 -17.86
CA HIS A 73 -4.84 -3.73 -16.77
C HIS A 73 -3.71 -4.73 -16.48
N GLU A 74 -3.43 -4.94 -15.19
CA GLU A 74 -2.47 -5.95 -14.73
C GLU A 74 -3.13 -6.98 -13.82
N ALA A 75 -2.44 -8.10 -13.56
CA ALA A 75 -2.92 -9.11 -12.62
C ALA A 75 -3.03 -8.52 -11.20
N ALA A 76 -4.15 -8.76 -10.51
CA ALA A 76 -4.37 -8.21 -9.18
C ALA A 76 -3.63 -8.96 -8.06
N ALA A 77 -3.10 -10.16 -8.33
CA ALA A 77 -2.48 -10.99 -7.29
C ALA A 77 -1.17 -10.39 -6.72
N PRO A 78 -0.17 -9.97 -7.53
CA PRO A 78 1.06 -9.39 -7.00
C PRO A 78 0.83 -8.10 -6.19
N PRO A 79 0.02 -7.11 -6.65
CA PRO A 79 -0.27 -5.92 -5.86
C PRO A 79 -0.97 -6.21 -4.53
N ARG A 80 -1.85 -7.21 -4.47
CA ARG A 80 -2.52 -7.62 -3.22
C ARG A 80 -1.55 -8.25 -2.22
N PHE A 81 -0.55 -8.99 -2.71
CA PHE A 81 0.53 -9.50 -1.87
C PHE A 81 1.39 -8.36 -1.32
N ALA A 82 1.78 -7.41 -2.15
CA ALA A 82 2.51 -6.22 -1.71
C ALA A 82 1.73 -5.42 -0.66
N GLN A 83 0.42 -5.27 -0.83
CA GLN A 83 -0.45 -4.63 0.15
C GLN A 83 -0.49 -5.38 1.49
N LEU A 84 -0.50 -6.72 1.47
CA LEU A 84 -0.42 -7.53 2.69
C LEU A 84 0.89 -7.28 3.44
N LEU A 85 2.02 -7.24 2.75
CA LEU A 85 3.31 -6.92 3.37
C LEU A 85 3.27 -5.54 4.03
N GLY A 86 2.73 -4.53 3.34
CA GLY A 86 2.53 -3.19 3.90
C GLY A 86 1.71 -3.21 5.19
N THR A 87 0.60 -3.95 5.21
CA THR A 87 -0.21 -4.14 6.42
C THR A 87 0.58 -4.78 7.56
N VAL A 88 1.33 -5.84 7.29
CA VAL A 88 2.12 -6.57 8.30
C VAL A 88 3.22 -5.69 8.87
N PHE A 89 4.01 -5.01 8.02
CA PHE A 89 5.12 -4.18 8.48
C PHE A 89 4.66 -2.92 9.23
N LEU A 90 3.64 -2.21 8.75
CA LEU A 90 3.11 -1.05 9.48
C LEU A 90 2.36 -1.47 10.75
N GLY A 91 1.74 -2.66 10.76
CA GLY A 91 1.19 -3.27 11.96
C GLY A 91 2.27 -3.57 13.00
N ALA A 92 3.38 -4.17 12.57
CA ALA A 92 4.54 -4.42 13.43
C ALA A 92 5.16 -3.12 13.96
N ALA A 93 5.30 -2.08 13.12
CA ALA A 93 5.74 -0.76 13.55
C ALA A 93 4.80 -0.16 14.60
N THR A 94 3.48 -0.31 14.42
CA THR A 94 2.48 0.13 15.39
C THR A 94 2.65 -0.57 16.73
N VAL A 95 2.84 -1.90 16.71
CA VAL A 95 3.12 -2.68 17.93
C VAL A 95 4.39 -2.17 18.62
N LEU A 96 5.48 -1.94 17.87
CA LEU A 96 6.71 -1.39 18.44
C LEU A 96 6.52 -0.01 19.08
N PHE A 97 5.71 0.88 18.51
CA PHE A 97 5.36 2.16 19.15
C PHE A 97 4.64 1.96 20.47
N VAL A 98 3.67 1.05 20.52
CA VAL A 98 2.89 0.75 21.75
C VAL A 98 3.77 0.20 22.86
N PHE A 99 4.76 -0.66 22.52
CA PHE A 99 5.71 -1.21 23.48
C PHE A 99 6.87 -0.26 23.84
N GLY A 100 6.88 0.98 23.32
CA GLY A 100 7.86 2.00 23.68
C GLY A 100 9.19 1.87 22.96
N TRP A 101 9.23 1.27 21.76
CA TRP A 101 10.44 1.08 20.95
C TRP A 101 10.41 1.99 19.70
N PRO A 102 10.42 3.33 19.87
CA PRO A 102 10.15 4.27 18.78
C PRO A 102 11.21 4.25 17.68
N VAL A 103 12.48 3.99 18.01
CA VAL A 103 13.56 3.92 17.01
C VAL A 103 13.36 2.74 16.07
N ALA A 104 13.06 1.55 16.63
CA ALA A 104 12.77 0.36 15.83
C ALA A 104 11.48 0.53 15.02
N ALA A 105 10.44 1.12 15.61
CA ALA A 105 9.18 1.40 14.94
C ALA A 105 9.37 2.33 13.73
N TRP A 106 10.12 3.43 13.90
CA TRP A 106 10.43 4.35 12.82
C TRP A 106 11.31 3.72 11.74
N ALA A 107 12.28 2.89 12.11
CA ALA A 107 13.10 2.17 11.13
C ALA A 107 12.23 1.32 10.18
N VAL A 108 11.26 0.59 10.73
CA VAL A 108 10.31 -0.20 9.93
C VAL A 108 9.40 0.70 9.09
N ALA A 109 8.83 1.74 9.69
CA ALA A 109 7.92 2.66 8.98
C ALA A 109 8.61 3.39 7.82
N VAL A 110 9.83 3.88 8.03
CA VAL A 110 10.63 4.56 7.00
C VAL A 110 11.05 3.59 5.88
N ALA A 111 11.34 2.34 6.20
CA ALA A 111 11.59 1.31 5.18
C ALA A 111 10.35 1.09 4.29
N VAL A 112 9.16 0.98 4.90
CA VAL A 112 7.89 0.88 4.13
C VAL A 112 7.65 2.13 3.29
N PHE A 113 7.89 3.32 3.84
CA PHE A 113 7.82 4.58 3.10
C PHE A 113 8.72 4.58 1.87
N ALA A 114 9.99 4.19 2.00
CA ALA A 114 10.93 4.16 0.90
C ALA A 114 10.48 3.20 -0.21
N LEU A 115 10.00 2.00 0.17
CA LEU A 115 9.46 1.02 -0.78
C LEU A 115 8.18 1.51 -1.47
N ALA A 116 7.28 2.16 -0.72
CA ALA A 116 6.04 2.71 -1.27
C ALA A 116 6.34 3.86 -2.25
N MET A 117 7.28 4.72 -1.91
CA MET A 117 7.72 5.83 -2.76
C MET A 117 8.42 5.33 -4.03
N LEU A 118 9.24 4.29 -3.93
CA LEU A 118 9.85 3.62 -5.08
C LEU A 118 8.77 3.07 -6.02
N ALA A 119 7.79 2.34 -5.48
CA ALA A 119 6.69 1.76 -6.26
C ALA A 119 5.82 2.85 -6.92
N ALA A 120 5.58 3.96 -6.22
CA ALA A 120 4.82 5.09 -6.75
C ALA A 120 5.53 5.82 -7.90
N THR A 121 6.86 5.89 -7.88
CA THR A 121 7.64 6.70 -8.84
C THR A 121 8.20 5.90 -10.02
N THR A 122 8.66 4.66 -9.80
CA THR A 122 9.42 3.89 -10.80
C THR A 122 8.64 2.74 -11.43
N ARG A 123 7.41 2.47 -10.97
CA ARG A 123 6.64 1.24 -11.25
C ARG A 123 7.31 -0.05 -10.76
N ILE A 124 8.43 0.02 -10.04
CA ILE A 124 9.11 -1.14 -9.46
C ILE A 124 8.48 -1.45 -8.11
N CYS A 125 7.68 -2.51 -8.06
CA CYS A 125 7.08 -3.04 -6.85
C CYS A 125 7.90 -4.24 -6.37
N VAL A 126 8.73 -4.06 -5.33
CA VAL A 126 9.58 -5.14 -4.78
C VAL A 126 8.75 -6.33 -4.31
N GLY A 127 7.60 -6.08 -3.66
CA GLY A 127 6.68 -7.15 -3.25
C GLY A 127 6.11 -7.93 -4.43
N CYS A 128 5.88 -7.27 -5.56
CA CYS A 128 5.40 -7.90 -6.78
C CYS A 128 6.47 -8.82 -7.38
N ILE A 129 7.74 -8.37 -7.42
CA ILE A 129 8.87 -9.19 -7.88
C ILE A 129 9.06 -10.43 -7.00
N ILE A 130 8.92 -10.28 -5.67
CA ILE A 130 9.01 -11.41 -4.73
C ILE A 130 7.90 -12.43 -5.02
N TYR A 131 6.67 -11.95 -5.23
CA TYR A 131 5.53 -12.81 -5.55
C TYR A 131 5.75 -13.56 -6.87
N ASP A 132 6.11 -12.86 -7.93
CA ASP A 132 6.32 -13.46 -9.25
C ASP A 132 7.45 -14.50 -9.21
N ARG A 133 8.52 -14.26 -8.46
CA ARG A 133 9.61 -15.23 -8.29
C ARG A 133 9.26 -16.41 -7.38
N ALA A 134 8.35 -16.23 -6.43
CA ALA A 134 7.93 -17.30 -5.53
C ALA A 134 6.91 -18.24 -6.17
N VAL A 135 6.22 -17.78 -7.22
CA VAL A 135 5.17 -18.52 -7.94
C VAL A 135 5.64 -19.03 -9.32
N ALA A 136 6.79 -18.54 -9.81
CA ALA A 136 7.49 -19.05 -11.00
C ALA A 136 8.16 -20.40 -10.73
#